data_AF-Q3M7H3-F1
#
_entry.id   AF-Q3M7H3-F1
#
_cell.length_a   1.000
_cell.length_b   1.000
_cell.length_c   1.000
_cell.angle_alpha   90.00
_cell.angle_beta   90.00
_cell.angle_gamma   90.00
#
_symmetry.space_group_name_H-M   'P 1'
#
loop_
_entity.id
_entity.type
_entity.pdbx_description
1 polymer ?
#
loop_
_entity_poly.entity_id
_entity_poly.type
_entity_poly.pdbx_seq_one_letter_code
_entity_poly.pdbx_strand_id
1 'polypeptide(L)'
;MLDTTSPQLEASAAQSYAHPHYWQTQRRIRSLIDKYIAVEILHDRLQDLPIQFANPQARPWKPIDWQAINRKQIIGIEPEVFLSILIGAMDTESPIRGYTQTSRQYLEKLHPQMARFVGGTVDGGGELQELGLWEKEERQHTPALIKIYTQLTGEKITPKHRIVRGYLPTNDPQEDLYRHGLHRVATEYGATCLYLWLMAHTTGALQDVLEELTKDEINHMTKFWGFGAWAFPDTGLIRVGRTLIKTRSQTYQRNNLMRTLRRMMATLNWNAWTLTNKATLIYTSTQTMRRLWTWHNTLTPKYLQNLFE
;
A
#
# COMPACT_ATOMS: atom_id res chain seq x y z
N MET A 1 -3.46 39.07 -9.99
CA MET A 1 -2.14 38.42 -9.89
C MET A 1 -2.27 37.32 -8.86
N LEU A 2 -2.35 36.08 -9.32
CA LEU A 2 -2.42 34.91 -8.47
C LEU A 2 -0.98 34.48 -8.20
N ASP A 3 -0.53 34.63 -6.96
CA ASP A 3 0.76 34.13 -6.50
C ASP A 3 0.74 32.60 -6.56
N THR A 4 1.26 32.07 -7.66
CA THR A 4 1.69 30.68 -7.79
C THR A 4 2.94 30.50 -6.93
N THR A 5 2.76 30.08 -5.68
CA THR A 5 3.88 29.61 -4.86
C THR A 5 4.49 28.37 -5.52
N SER A 6 5.72 28.56 -5.99
CA SER A 6 6.50 27.60 -6.77
C SER A 6 6.85 26.33 -5.96
N PRO A 7 6.89 25.12 -6.57
CA PRO A 7 7.25 23.86 -5.91
C PRO A 7 8.62 23.86 -5.21
N GLN A 8 9.52 24.76 -5.60
CA GLN A 8 10.86 24.90 -5.02
C GLN A 8 10.86 25.43 -3.57
N LEU A 9 9.84 26.20 -3.16
CA LEU A 9 9.75 26.75 -1.81
C LEU A 9 9.35 25.69 -0.76
N GLU A 10 8.56 24.69 -1.14
CA GLU A 10 8.21 23.59 -0.23
C GLU A 10 9.38 22.62 -0.01
N ALA A 11 10.20 22.39 -1.04
CA ALA A 11 11.42 21.58 -0.93
C ALA A 11 12.48 22.26 -0.04
N SER A 12 12.58 23.59 -0.05
CA SER A 12 13.49 24.33 0.83
C SER A 12 12.96 24.45 2.27
N ALA A 13 11.64 24.49 2.48
CA ALA A 13 11.05 24.50 3.83
C ALA A 13 11.29 23.18 4.59
N ALA A 14 11.39 22.05 3.88
CA ALA A 14 11.71 20.75 4.47
C ALA A 14 13.17 20.64 4.95
N GLN A 15 14.08 21.50 4.46
CA GLN A 15 15.49 21.51 4.88
C GLN A 15 15.75 22.26 6.20
N SER A 16 14.81 23.09 6.68
CA SER A 16 15.09 24.02 7.78
C SER A 16 14.73 23.53 9.19
N TYR A 17 14.09 22.36 9.36
CA TYR A 17 13.64 21.91 10.68
C TYR A 17 13.86 20.41 10.88
N ALA A 18 14.91 20.05 11.63
CA ALA A 18 15.13 18.67 12.09
C ALA A 18 13.97 18.14 12.98
N HIS A 19 13.23 19.07 13.61
CA HIS A 19 12.12 18.79 14.51
C HIS A 19 10.87 19.56 14.09
N PRO A 20 10.17 19.15 13.01
CA PRO A 20 8.91 19.76 12.64
C PRO A 20 7.89 19.57 13.77
N HIS A 21 7.18 20.63 14.14
CA HIS A 21 6.06 20.52 15.08
C HIS A 21 4.82 19.94 14.40
N TYR A 22 3.83 19.52 15.19
CA TYR A 22 2.62 18.83 14.72
C TYR A 22 1.98 19.44 13.45
N TRP A 23 1.71 20.75 13.45
CA TRP A 23 1.10 21.43 12.31
C TRP A 23 1.98 21.47 11.06
N GLN A 24 3.31 21.55 11.20
CA GLN A 24 4.24 21.45 10.07
C GLN A 24 4.16 20.05 9.46
N THR A 25 4.17 19.00 10.29
CA THR A 25 4.01 17.62 9.83
C THR A 25 2.67 17.42 9.13
N GLN A 26 1.56 17.94 9.68
CA GLN A 26 0.25 17.85 9.01
C GLN A 26 0.20 18.56 7.66
N ARG A 27 0.83 19.75 7.54
CA ARG A 27 0.93 20.45 6.25
C ARG A 27 1.72 19.63 5.23
N ARG A 28 2.85 19.03 5.64
CA ARG A 28 3.63 18.12 4.79
C ARG A 28 2.81 16.91 4.35
N ILE A 29 2.11 16.25 5.28
CA ILE A 29 1.22 15.12 4.97
C ILE A 29 0.15 15.55 3.96
N ARG A 30 -0.48 16.71 4.15
CA ARG A 30 -1.49 17.21 3.22
C ARG A 30 -0.90 17.46 1.83
N SER A 31 0.23 18.14 1.72
CA SER A 31 0.92 18.37 0.44
C SER A 31 1.25 17.04 -0.25
N LEU A 32 1.74 16.04 0.48
CA LEU A 32 2.00 14.70 -0.07
C LEU A 32 0.71 14.00 -0.54
N ILE A 33 -0.36 14.03 0.23
CA ILE A 33 -1.65 13.44 -0.15
C ILE A 33 -2.21 14.13 -1.39
N ASP A 34 -2.17 15.46 -1.43
CA ASP A 34 -2.66 16.25 -2.57
C ASP A 34 -1.83 15.98 -3.82
N LYS A 35 -0.53 15.74 -3.66
CA LYS A 35 0.39 15.42 -4.77
C LYS A 35 0.21 13.99 -5.30
N TYR A 36 0.05 12.98 -4.45
CA TYR A 36 0.11 11.57 -4.86
C TYR A 36 -1.25 10.85 -4.91
N ILE A 37 -2.27 11.36 -4.20
CA ILE A 37 -3.63 10.80 -4.14
C ILE A 37 -4.62 11.76 -4.81
N ALA A 38 -4.17 12.51 -5.82
CA ALA A 38 -5.04 13.32 -6.65
C ALA A 38 -6.00 12.42 -7.45
N VAL A 39 -7.23 12.88 -7.67
CA VAL A 39 -8.28 12.09 -8.35
C VAL A 39 -7.84 11.68 -9.75
N GLU A 40 -7.13 12.57 -10.43
CA GLU A 40 -6.58 12.39 -11.77
C GLU A 40 -5.53 11.26 -11.78
N ILE A 41 -4.61 11.27 -10.79
CA ILE A 41 -3.60 10.21 -10.65
C ILE A 41 -4.27 8.86 -10.42
N LEU A 42 -5.28 8.79 -9.56
CA LEU A 42 -5.99 7.55 -9.28
C LEU A 42 -6.76 7.04 -10.52
N HIS A 43 -7.36 7.95 -11.31
CA HIS A 43 -7.93 7.57 -12.59
C HIS A 43 -6.88 7.01 -13.56
N ASP A 44 -5.75 7.70 -13.73
CA ASP A 44 -4.69 7.28 -14.63
C ASP A 44 -4.17 5.88 -14.27
N ARG A 45 -3.95 5.60 -12.97
CA ARG A 45 -3.51 4.27 -12.51
C ARG A 45 -4.56 3.19 -12.74
N LEU A 46 -5.84 3.51 -12.58
CA LEU A 46 -6.91 2.55 -12.84
C LEU A 46 -7.05 2.28 -14.35
N GLN A 47 -6.96 3.33 -15.19
CA GLN A 47 -7.03 3.22 -16.64
C GLN A 47 -5.88 2.40 -17.25
N ASP A 48 -4.72 2.39 -16.58
CA ASP A 48 -3.57 1.58 -16.96
C ASP A 48 -3.78 0.07 -16.72
N LEU A 49 -4.72 -0.34 -15.86
CA LEU A 49 -4.89 -1.76 -15.50
C LEU A 49 -5.21 -2.68 -16.69
N PRO A 50 -6.19 -2.38 -17.57
CA PRO A 50 -6.43 -3.20 -18.76
C PRO A 50 -5.24 -3.22 -19.73
N ILE A 51 -4.50 -2.11 -19.84
CA ILE A 51 -3.29 -2.03 -20.66
C ILE A 51 -2.24 -3.00 -20.13
N GLN A 52 -2.07 -3.06 -18.80
CA GLN A 52 -1.15 -3.99 -18.15
C GLN A 52 -1.59 -5.46 -18.20
N PHE A 53 -2.89 -5.75 -18.37
CA PHE A 53 -3.33 -7.12 -18.67
C PHE A 53 -2.80 -7.59 -20.03
N ALA A 54 -2.78 -6.70 -21.03
CA ALA A 54 -2.27 -7.02 -22.37
C ALA A 54 -0.73 -6.98 -22.44
N ASN A 55 -0.10 -5.98 -21.81
CA ASN A 55 1.34 -5.76 -21.83
C ASN A 55 1.87 -5.46 -20.41
N PRO A 56 2.16 -6.50 -19.60
CA PRO A 56 2.58 -6.30 -18.23
C PRO A 56 3.99 -5.72 -18.16
N GLN A 57 4.11 -4.46 -17.74
CA GLN A 57 5.37 -3.76 -17.55
C GLN A 57 5.47 -3.19 -16.14
N ALA A 58 6.54 -3.56 -15.42
CA ALA A 58 6.80 -3.04 -14.08
C ALA A 58 7.19 -1.56 -14.17
N ARG A 59 6.66 -0.75 -13.26
CA ARG A 59 7.06 0.65 -13.19
C ARG A 59 8.57 0.76 -12.91
N PRO A 60 9.35 1.47 -13.75
CA PRO A 60 10.74 1.71 -13.43
C PRO A 60 10.82 2.68 -12.25
N TRP A 61 11.66 2.34 -11.27
CA TRP A 61 12.00 3.27 -10.20
C TRP A 61 12.96 4.34 -10.71
N LYS A 62 12.82 5.56 -10.19
CA LYS A 62 13.82 6.61 -10.44
C LYS A 62 15.18 6.17 -9.88
N PRO A 63 16.32 6.63 -10.45
CA PRO A 63 17.63 6.40 -9.87
C PRO A 63 17.70 6.95 -8.43
N ILE A 64 18.22 6.14 -7.50
CA ILE A 64 18.37 6.50 -6.09
C ILE A 64 19.87 6.61 -5.76
N ASP A 65 20.27 7.73 -5.16
CA ASP A 65 21.59 7.86 -4.53
C ASP A 65 21.59 7.17 -3.16
N TRP A 66 21.86 5.86 -3.20
CA TRP A 66 21.87 5.03 -1.99
C TRP A 66 22.96 5.41 -0.99
N GLN A 67 24.04 6.07 -1.42
CA GLN A 67 25.16 6.44 -0.55
C GLN A 67 24.88 7.74 0.20
N ALA A 68 23.95 8.57 -0.30
CA ALA A 68 23.50 9.78 0.38
C ALA A 68 22.51 9.51 1.53
N ILE A 69 22.03 8.26 1.68
CA ILE A 69 21.10 7.90 2.76
C ILE A 69 21.81 7.96 4.10
N ASN A 70 21.29 8.75 5.04
CA ASN A 70 21.86 8.88 6.38
C ASN A 70 20.83 9.26 7.44
N ARG A 71 21.16 9.03 8.72
CA ARG A 71 20.26 9.24 9.86
C ARG A 71 19.73 10.67 10.00
N LYS A 72 20.43 11.70 9.51
CA LYS A 72 19.96 13.11 9.60
C LYS A 72 18.77 13.39 8.69
N GLN A 73 18.47 12.49 7.76
CA GLN A 73 17.30 12.58 6.90
C GLN A 73 16.02 12.11 7.59
N ILE A 74 16.10 11.53 8.80
CA ILE A 74 14.94 11.22 9.63
C ILE A 74 14.62 12.45 10.47
N ILE A 75 13.37 12.90 10.44
CA ILE A 75 12.95 14.14 11.10
C ILE A 75 11.62 13.99 11.83
N GLY A 76 11.48 14.70 12.95
CA GLY A 76 10.22 14.74 13.72
C GLY A 76 9.80 13.42 14.37
N ILE A 77 10.58 12.36 14.22
CA ILE A 77 10.44 11.07 14.90
C ILE A 77 11.81 10.58 15.37
N GLU A 78 11.82 9.81 16.45
CA GLU A 78 13.04 9.16 16.94
C GLU A 78 13.54 8.14 15.91
N PRO A 79 14.85 8.14 15.57
CA PRO A 79 15.41 7.20 14.61
C PRO A 79 15.13 5.73 14.95
N GLU A 80 15.14 5.37 16.22
CA GLU A 80 14.89 3.97 16.63
C GLU A 80 13.42 3.57 16.45
N VAL A 81 12.48 4.52 16.57
CA VAL A 81 11.09 4.28 16.20
C VAL A 81 10.98 4.09 14.70
N PHE A 82 11.64 4.93 13.89
CA PHE A 82 11.67 4.77 12.43
C PHE A 82 12.25 3.40 12.01
N LEU A 83 13.37 2.99 12.60
CA LEU A 83 13.99 1.69 12.31
C LEU A 83 13.07 0.54 12.71
N SER A 84 12.37 0.61 13.85
CA SER A 84 11.37 -0.39 14.23
C SER A 84 10.21 -0.50 13.24
N ILE A 85 9.81 0.63 12.62
CA ILE A 85 8.79 0.66 11.57
C ILE A 85 9.30 -0.03 10.31
N LEU A 86 10.54 0.23 9.88
CA LEU A 86 11.14 -0.45 8.74
C LEU A 86 11.16 -1.97 8.94
N ILE A 87 11.53 -2.43 10.14
CA ILE A 87 11.50 -3.86 10.50
C ILE A 87 10.08 -4.41 10.35
N GLY A 88 9.08 -3.70 10.87
CA GLY A 88 7.70 -4.13 10.76
C GLY A 88 7.14 -4.12 9.33
N ALA A 89 7.58 -3.19 8.49
CA ALA A 89 7.26 -3.16 7.07
C ALA A 89 7.87 -4.38 6.36
N MET A 90 9.17 -4.64 6.55
CA MET A 90 9.85 -5.82 6.00
C MET A 90 9.17 -7.15 6.36
N ASP A 91 8.75 -7.29 7.62
CA ASP A 91 8.03 -8.47 8.09
C ASP A 91 6.62 -8.60 7.49
N THR A 92 6.04 -7.50 6.99
CA THR A 92 4.72 -7.48 6.36
C THR A 92 4.81 -7.79 4.87
N GLU A 93 5.85 -7.30 4.19
CA GLU A 93 6.12 -7.58 2.77
C GLU A 93 6.52 -9.05 2.52
N SER A 94 6.95 -9.77 3.55
CA SER A 94 7.54 -11.10 3.42
C SER A 94 6.64 -12.23 3.98
N PRO A 95 6.39 -13.32 3.22
CA PRO A 95 6.88 -13.61 1.86
C PRO A 95 5.86 -13.24 0.77
N ILE A 96 6.24 -12.31 -0.11
CA ILE A 96 5.40 -11.81 -1.20
C ILE A 96 4.88 -12.89 -2.15
N ARG A 97 5.71 -13.91 -2.47
CA ARG A 97 5.32 -15.06 -3.30
C ARG A 97 4.04 -15.73 -2.78
N GLY A 98 3.96 -15.96 -1.47
CA GLY A 98 2.79 -16.64 -0.92
C GLY A 98 1.54 -15.76 -0.99
N TYR A 99 1.67 -14.46 -0.74
CA TYR A 99 0.53 -13.53 -0.81
C TYR A 99 -0.01 -13.38 -2.24
N THR A 100 0.89 -13.33 -3.23
CA THR A 100 0.56 -13.25 -4.65
C THR A 100 -0.10 -14.53 -5.16
N GLN A 101 0.47 -15.70 -4.82
CA GLN A 101 -0.13 -16.98 -5.20
C GLN A 101 -1.49 -17.23 -4.53
N THR A 102 -1.65 -16.86 -3.26
CA THR A 102 -2.96 -16.95 -2.59
C THR A 102 -4.00 -16.07 -3.30
N SER A 103 -3.61 -14.84 -3.66
CA SER A 103 -4.51 -13.92 -4.36
C SER A 103 -4.87 -14.43 -5.77
N ARG A 104 -3.89 -14.99 -6.50
CA ARG A 104 -4.13 -15.67 -7.79
C ARG A 104 -5.19 -16.76 -7.65
N GLN A 105 -5.08 -17.62 -6.63
CA GLN A 105 -6.03 -18.73 -6.41
C GLN A 105 -7.47 -18.26 -6.17
N TYR A 106 -7.70 -17.14 -5.47
CA TYR A 106 -9.03 -16.55 -5.32
C TYR A 106 -9.59 -15.97 -6.64
N LEU A 107 -8.71 -15.50 -7.53
CA LEU A 107 -9.08 -14.83 -8.78
C LEU A 107 -9.25 -15.79 -9.97
N GLU A 108 -8.45 -16.86 -10.03
CA GLU A 108 -8.20 -17.67 -11.24
C GLU A 108 -9.47 -18.12 -11.98
N LYS A 109 -10.49 -18.56 -11.24
CA LYS A 109 -11.73 -19.06 -11.83
C LYS A 109 -12.69 -17.96 -12.28
N LEU A 110 -12.66 -16.81 -11.62
CA LEU A 110 -13.65 -15.75 -11.82
C LEU A 110 -13.11 -14.64 -12.73
N HIS A 111 -11.84 -14.29 -12.56
CA HIS A 111 -11.17 -13.18 -13.23
C HIS A 111 -9.72 -13.57 -13.59
N PRO A 112 -9.52 -14.42 -14.61
CA PRO A 112 -8.22 -14.98 -14.96
C PRO A 112 -7.18 -13.93 -15.37
N GLN A 113 -7.59 -12.82 -16.00
CA GLN A 113 -6.68 -11.72 -16.34
C GLN A 113 -6.08 -11.08 -15.08
N MET A 114 -6.92 -10.79 -14.08
CA MET A 114 -6.47 -10.26 -12.80
C MET A 114 -5.64 -11.29 -12.03
N ALA A 115 -5.98 -12.59 -12.12
CA ALA A 115 -5.17 -13.65 -11.53
C ALA A 115 -3.74 -13.68 -12.10
N ARG A 116 -3.62 -13.60 -13.43
CA ARG A 116 -2.32 -13.52 -14.14
C ARG A 116 -1.57 -12.24 -13.77
N PHE A 117 -2.25 -11.09 -13.72
CA PHE A 117 -1.64 -9.83 -13.29
C PHE A 117 -1.04 -9.93 -11.87
N VAL A 118 -1.77 -10.54 -10.94
CA VAL A 118 -1.39 -10.63 -9.52
C VAL A 118 -0.28 -11.65 -9.27
N GLY A 119 -0.49 -12.90 -9.66
CA GLY A 119 0.39 -14.03 -9.32
C GLY A 119 0.90 -14.82 -10.52
N GLY A 120 0.65 -14.34 -11.74
CA GLY A 120 1.14 -14.96 -12.96
C GLY A 120 0.40 -16.23 -13.34
N THR A 121 1.06 -17.09 -14.11
CA THR A 121 0.48 -18.36 -14.58
C THR A 121 1.22 -19.54 -13.97
N VAL A 122 0.47 -20.58 -13.62
CA VAL A 122 1.01 -21.87 -13.18
C VAL A 122 0.63 -22.95 -14.20
N ASP A 123 1.41 -24.02 -14.27
CA ASP A 123 1.05 -25.19 -15.05
C ASP A 123 0.10 -26.14 -14.31
N GLY A 124 -0.25 -27.27 -14.93
CA GLY A 124 -1.13 -28.29 -14.34
C GLY A 124 -0.56 -29.00 -13.10
N GLY A 125 0.74 -28.88 -12.85
CA GLY A 125 1.41 -29.34 -11.62
C GLY A 125 1.43 -28.29 -10.51
N GLY A 126 1.01 -27.05 -10.81
CA GLY A 126 1.08 -25.92 -9.89
C GLY A 126 2.43 -25.19 -9.90
N GLU A 127 3.33 -25.53 -10.83
CA GLU A 127 4.63 -24.87 -10.97
C GLU A 127 4.49 -23.54 -11.71
N LEU A 128 5.26 -22.54 -11.25
CA LEU A 128 5.15 -21.16 -11.72
C LEU A 128 5.82 -20.98 -13.09
N GLN A 129 5.03 -20.65 -14.11
CA GLN A 129 5.49 -20.47 -15.48
C GLN A 129 5.80 -18.99 -15.80
N GLU A 130 4.95 -18.08 -15.33
CA GLU A 130 5.13 -16.64 -15.50
C GLU A 130 4.92 -15.95 -14.15
N LEU A 131 5.72 -14.94 -13.84
CA LEU A 131 5.49 -14.08 -12.68
C LEU A 131 4.44 -13.02 -12.97
N GLY A 132 3.50 -12.84 -12.03
CA GLY A 132 2.57 -11.73 -12.07
C GLY A 132 3.29 -10.39 -12.04
N LEU A 133 2.73 -9.40 -12.71
CA LEU A 133 3.26 -8.04 -12.72
C LEU A 133 3.30 -7.46 -11.31
N TRP A 134 2.22 -7.59 -10.56
CA TRP A 134 2.16 -7.11 -9.17
C TRP A 134 3.25 -7.76 -8.32
N GLU A 135 3.46 -9.08 -8.46
CA GLU A 135 4.57 -9.76 -7.77
C GLU A 135 5.95 -9.21 -8.17
N LYS A 136 6.18 -8.89 -9.46
CA LYS A 136 7.45 -8.31 -9.92
C LYS A 136 7.74 -6.96 -9.26
N GLU A 137 6.72 -6.12 -9.08
CA GLU A 137 6.83 -4.82 -8.43
C GLU A 137 7.12 -4.98 -6.93
N GLU A 138 6.28 -5.75 -6.23
CA GLU A 138 6.37 -5.97 -4.78
C GLU A 138 7.69 -6.63 -4.32
N ARG A 139 8.32 -7.44 -5.18
CA ARG A 139 9.64 -8.02 -4.90
C ARG A 139 10.75 -6.98 -4.72
N GLN A 140 10.54 -5.73 -5.14
CA GLN A 140 11.49 -4.63 -4.95
C GLN A 140 11.41 -4.03 -3.54
N HIS A 141 10.26 -4.17 -2.85
CA HIS A 141 9.99 -3.48 -1.59
C HIS A 141 10.91 -3.97 -0.47
N THR A 142 10.92 -5.28 -0.21
CA THR A 142 11.74 -5.87 0.87
C THR A 142 13.23 -5.56 0.67
N PRO A 143 13.86 -5.77 -0.51
CA PRO A 143 15.26 -5.37 -0.74
C PRO A 143 15.53 -3.88 -0.51
N ALA A 144 14.62 -2.99 -0.93
CA ALA A 144 14.77 -1.55 -0.71
C ALA A 144 14.76 -1.21 0.79
N LEU A 145 13.83 -1.78 1.55
CA LEU A 145 13.74 -1.58 3.00
C LEU A 145 14.96 -2.13 3.75
N ILE A 146 15.46 -3.31 3.37
CA ILE A 146 16.72 -3.87 3.93
C ILE A 146 17.87 -2.92 3.64
N LYS A 147 17.97 -2.40 2.42
CA LYS A 147 19.05 -1.50 2.02
C LYS A 147 18.99 -0.17 2.77
N ILE A 148 17.79 0.41 2.97
CA ILE A 148 17.61 1.57 3.85
C ILE A 148 18.12 1.24 5.26
N TYR A 149 17.66 0.13 5.85
CA TYR A 149 18.05 -0.25 7.20
C TYR A 149 19.58 -0.35 7.32
N THR A 150 20.22 -1.08 6.41
CA THR A 150 21.68 -1.25 6.39
C THR A 150 22.43 0.07 6.20
N GLN A 151 21.94 1.00 5.36
CA GLN A 151 22.56 2.33 5.23
C GLN A 151 22.45 3.15 6.52
N LEU A 152 21.34 3.02 7.25
CA LEU A 152 21.10 3.79 8.47
C LEU A 152 21.79 3.22 9.72
N THR A 153 22.10 1.92 9.74
CA THR A 153 22.63 1.23 10.93
C THR A 153 24.03 0.64 10.72
N GLY A 154 24.43 0.38 9.47
CA GLY A 154 25.60 -0.45 9.15
C GLY A 154 25.35 -1.96 9.35
N GLU A 155 24.16 -2.36 9.80
CA GLU A 155 23.84 -3.74 10.15
C GLU A 155 23.08 -4.45 9.03
N LYS A 156 23.27 -5.76 8.92
CA LYS A 156 22.45 -6.62 8.06
C LYS A 156 21.24 -7.10 8.85
N ILE A 157 20.10 -7.21 8.16
CA ILE A 157 18.87 -7.73 8.73
C ILE A 157 18.21 -8.73 7.78
N THR A 158 17.57 -9.75 8.37
CA THR A 158 16.75 -10.72 7.65
C THR A 158 15.31 -10.59 8.13
N PRO A 159 14.35 -10.26 7.23
CA PRO A 159 12.94 -10.19 7.57
C PRO A 159 12.43 -11.52 8.13
N LYS A 160 11.53 -11.46 9.10
CA LYS A 160 10.87 -12.66 9.62
C LYS A 160 9.75 -13.07 8.67
N HIS A 161 9.94 -14.19 7.99
CA HIS A 161 8.90 -14.75 7.12
C HIS A 161 7.65 -15.09 7.94
N ARG A 162 6.53 -14.53 7.53
CA ARG A 162 5.23 -14.90 8.09
C ARG A 162 4.71 -16.15 7.42
N ILE A 163 4.00 -16.96 8.20
CA ILE A 163 3.21 -18.06 7.65
C ILE A 163 2.07 -17.45 6.82
N VAL A 164 2.14 -17.66 5.51
CA VAL A 164 1.08 -17.27 4.59
C VAL A 164 -0.11 -18.19 4.80
N ARG A 165 -1.28 -17.59 5.00
CA ARG A 165 -2.52 -18.35 4.94
C ARG A 165 -2.82 -18.66 3.48
N GLY A 166 -2.89 -19.93 3.13
CA GLY A 166 -3.26 -20.35 1.78
C GLY A 166 -4.72 -20.02 1.43
N TYR A 167 -5.09 -20.33 0.20
CA TYR A 167 -6.46 -20.30 -0.26
C TYR A 167 -7.34 -21.22 0.59
N LEU A 168 -8.48 -20.68 1.05
CA LEU A 168 -9.44 -21.42 1.88
C LEU A 168 -10.78 -21.42 1.14
N PRO A 169 -11.04 -22.28 0.15
CA PRO A 169 -12.29 -22.25 -0.62
C PRO A 169 -13.52 -22.53 0.25
N THR A 170 -14.65 -21.97 -0.16
CA THR A 170 -15.99 -22.37 0.25
C THR A 170 -16.85 -22.66 -0.98
N ASN A 171 -18.13 -22.95 -0.75
CA ASN A 171 -19.10 -23.15 -1.80
C ASN A 171 -19.55 -21.85 -2.49
N ASP A 172 -19.06 -20.68 -2.04
CA ASP A 172 -19.32 -19.37 -2.64
C ASP A 172 -18.01 -18.67 -3.04
N PRO A 173 -17.46 -18.97 -4.23
CA PRO A 173 -16.23 -18.36 -4.73
C PRO A 173 -16.30 -16.84 -4.87
N GLN A 174 -17.49 -16.29 -5.12
CA GLN A 174 -17.69 -14.85 -5.27
C GLN A 174 -17.55 -14.12 -3.93
N GLU A 175 -18.22 -14.61 -2.89
CA GLU A 175 -18.07 -14.05 -1.53
C GLU A 175 -16.66 -14.26 -0.98
N ASP A 176 -16.03 -15.39 -1.30
CA ASP A 176 -14.64 -15.66 -0.95
C ASP A 176 -13.67 -14.65 -1.58
N LEU A 177 -13.82 -14.40 -2.88
CA LEU A 177 -13.03 -13.39 -3.59
C LEU A 177 -13.31 -11.99 -3.06
N TYR A 178 -14.57 -11.62 -2.83
CA TYR A 178 -14.94 -10.32 -2.27
C TYR A 178 -14.24 -10.05 -0.93
N ARG A 179 -14.28 -11.01 0.00
CA ARG A 179 -13.62 -10.90 1.31
C ARG A 179 -12.10 -10.81 1.20
N HIS A 180 -11.51 -11.59 0.31
CA HIS A 180 -10.07 -11.54 0.04
C HIS A 180 -9.67 -10.19 -0.56
N GLY A 181 -10.44 -9.70 -1.54
CA GLY A 181 -10.27 -8.40 -2.17
C GLY A 181 -10.32 -7.25 -1.16
N LEU A 182 -11.32 -7.24 -0.27
CA LEU A 182 -11.39 -6.26 0.83
C LEU A 182 -10.12 -6.27 1.71
N HIS A 183 -9.58 -7.45 2.00
CA HIS A 183 -8.35 -7.57 2.77
C HIS A 183 -7.13 -7.02 2.00
N ARG A 184 -7.02 -7.27 0.69
CA ARG A 184 -5.95 -6.70 -0.15
C ARG A 184 -6.05 -5.18 -0.20
N VAL A 185 -7.23 -4.63 -0.50
CA VAL A 185 -7.46 -3.18 -0.51
C VAL A 185 -7.06 -2.55 0.82
N ALA A 186 -7.43 -3.15 1.94
CA ALA A 186 -7.07 -2.62 3.25
C ALA A 186 -5.56 -2.75 3.57
N THR A 187 -4.87 -3.75 3.01
CA THR A 187 -3.43 -3.92 3.16
C THR A 187 -2.69 -2.83 2.38
N GLU A 188 -3.00 -2.63 1.09
CA GLU A 188 -2.33 -1.60 0.27
C GLU A 188 -2.65 -0.20 0.78
N TYR A 189 -3.89 0.04 1.24
CA TYR A 189 -4.26 1.29 1.89
C TYR A 189 -3.43 1.55 3.15
N GLY A 190 -3.21 0.52 3.97
CA GLY A 190 -2.38 0.60 5.15
C GLY A 190 -0.92 0.93 4.82
N ALA A 191 -0.35 0.26 3.81
CA ALA A 191 1.01 0.49 3.32
C ALA A 191 1.15 1.90 2.70
N THR A 192 0.21 2.32 1.86
CA THR A 192 0.12 3.68 1.30
C THR A 192 0.14 4.74 2.40
N CYS A 193 -0.70 4.59 3.44
CA CYS A 193 -0.75 5.54 4.55
C CYS A 193 0.55 5.56 5.36
N LEU A 194 1.16 4.39 5.58
CA LEU A 194 2.42 4.27 6.30
C LEU A 194 3.56 4.94 5.53
N TYR A 195 3.72 4.66 4.23
CA TYR A 195 4.80 5.23 3.44
C TYR A 195 4.62 6.74 3.20
N LEU A 196 3.39 7.24 2.98
CA LEU A 196 3.11 8.69 2.97
C LEU A 196 3.51 9.36 4.30
N TRP A 197 3.18 8.72 5.42
CA TRP A 197 3.55 9.23 6.73
C TRP A 197 5.08 9.22 6.93
N LEU A 198 5.78 8.15 6.51
CA LEU A 198 7.24 8.08 6.56
C LEU A 198 7.88 9.12 5.64
N MET A 199 7.31 9.41 4.47
CA MET A 199 7.75 10.51 3.60
C MET A 199 7.62 11.87 4.30
N ALA A 200 6.57 12.09 5.09
CA ALA A 200 6.43 13.33 5.86
C ALA A 200 7.52 13.48 6.94
N HIS A 201 8.07 12.36 7.39
CA HIS A 201 9.11 12.25 8.42
C HIS A 201 10.52 11.97 7.87
N THR A 202 10.72 12.13 6.56
CA THR A 202 12.01 11.95 5.90
C THR A 202 12.32 13.07 4.91
N THR A 203 13.59 13.18 4.52
CA THR A 203 14.07 14.11 3.48
C THR A 203 15.14 13.45 2.59
N GLY A 204 15.49 14.11 1.48
CA GLY A 204 16.60 13.70 0.61
C GLY A 204 16.46 12.29 0.04
N ALA A 205 17.59 11.61 -0.15
CA ALA A 205 17.63 10.27 -0.76
C ALA A 205 16.81 9.21 0.00
N LEU A 206 16.65 9.35 1.32
CA LEU A 206 15.77 8.46 2.09
C LEU A 206 14.29 8.65 1.72
N GLN A 207 13.86 9.91 1.58
CA GLN A 207 12.51 10.22 1.13
C GLN A 207 12.29 9.77 -0.32
N ASP A 208 13.32 9.84 -1.16
CA ASP A 208 13.25 9.39 -2.55
C ASP A 208 12.93 7.89 -2.67
N VAL A 209 13.49 7.04 -1.80
CA VAL A 209 13.14 5.60 -1.78
C VAL A 209 11.70 5.40 -1.32
N LEU A 210 11.29 6.09 -0.25
CA LEU A 210 9.93 6.00 0.27
C LEU A 210 8.89 6.52 -0.72
N GLU A 211 9.26 7.49 -1.57
CA GLU A 211 8.42 7.96 -2.67
C GLU A 211 8.13 6.84 -3.68
N GLU A 212 9.14 6.05 -4.05
CA GLU A 212 8.98 4.97 -5.02
C GLU A 212 8.11 3.84 -4.45
N LEU A 213 8.34 3.46 -3.19
CA LEU A 213 7.46 2.53 -2.47
C LEU A 213 6.02 3.06 -2.41
N THR A 214 5.85 4.33 -2.07
CA THR A 214 4.52 4.96 -1.98
C THR A 214 3.80 4.94 -3.33
N LYS A 215 4.49 5.21 -4.44
CA LYS A 215 3.90 5.16 -5.78
C LYS A 215 3.41 3.76 -6.14
N ASP A 216 4.15 2.72 -5.76
CA ASP A 216 3.77 1.33 -6.01
C ASP A 216 2.53 0.96 -5.20
N GLU A 217 2.51 1.25 -3.90
CA GLU A 217 1.34 0.98 -3.06
C GLU A 217 0.08 1.74 -3.52
N ILE A 218 0.22 2.99 -3.95
CA ILE A 218 -0.90 3.75 -4.51
C ILE A 218 -1.42 3.09 -5.77
N ASN A 219 -0.52 2.66 -6.66
CA ASN A 219 -0.87 1.95 -7.89
C ASN A 219 -1.62 0.64 -7.57
N HIS A 220 -1.10 -0.17 -6.65
CA HIS A 220 -1.72 -1.44 -6.25
C HIS A 220 -3.07 -1.23 -5.59
N MET A 221 -3.15 -0.34 -4.59
CA MET A 221 -4.39 0.02 -3.91
C MET A 221 -5.46 0.46 -4.90
N THR A 222 -5.11 1.35 -5.84
CA THR A 222 -6.03 1.90 -6.84
C THR A 222 -6.57 0.80 -7.75
N LYS A 223 -5.69 -0.09 -8.21
CA LYS A 223 -6.04 -1.22 -9.08
C LYS A 223 -6.96 -2.21 -8.37
N PHE A 224 -6.62 -2.63 -7.14
CA PHE A 224 -7.48 -3.51 -6.36
C PHE A 224 -8.82 -2.87 -5.99
N TRP A 225 -8.83 -1.58 -5.64
CA TRP A 225 -10.07 -0.87 -5.29
C TRP A 225 -10.98 -0.71 -6.50
N GLY A 226 -10.46 -0.21 -7.63
CA GLY A 226 -11.23 0.00 -8.85
C GLY A 226 -11.76 -1.30 -9.44
N PHE A 227 -10.93 -2.34 -9.47
CA PHE A 227 -11.37 -3.68 -9.85
C PHE A 227 -12.47 -4.21 -8.92
N GLY A 228 -12.31 -4.04 -7.61
CA GLY A 228 -13.31 -4.45 -6.63
C GLY A 228 -14.65 -3.73 -6.79
N ALA A 229 -14.62 -2.42 -7.09
CA ALA A 229 -15.82 -1.63 -7.35
C ALA A 229 -16.56 -2.10 -8.63
N TRP A 230 -15.83 -2.55 -9.64
CA TRP A 230 -16.40 -3.13 -10.85
C TRP A 230 -16.96 -4.53 -10.63
N ALA A 231 -16.17 -5.43 -10.03
CA ALA A 231 -16.55 -6.82 -9.82
C ALA A 231 -17.69 -6.99 -8.80
N PHE A 232 -17.83 -6.04 -7.87
CA PHE A 232 -18.82 -6.08 -6.78
C PHE A 232 -19.56 -4.75 -6.64
N PRO A 233 -20.45 -4.37 -7.58
CA PRO A 233 -21.11 -3.06 -7.58
C PRO A 233 -22.13 -2.89 -6.44
N ASP A 234 -22.70 -3.98 -5.92
CA ASP A 234 -23.70 -3.98 -4.84
C ASP A 234 -23.10 -3.86 -3.43
N THR A 235 -21.92 -3.23 -3.30
CA THR A 235 -21.21 -3.11 -2.01
C THR A 235 -21.42 -1.75 -1.38
N GLY A 236 -22.65 -1.46 -0.98
CA GLY A 236 -22.91 -0.33 -0.09
C GLY A 236 -22.18 -0.49 1.25
N LEU A 237 -21.96 0.61 1.98
CA LEU A 237 -21.33 0.65 3.32
C LEU A 237 -21.91 -0.40 4.29
N ILE A 238 -23.19 -0.72 4.15
CA ILE A 238 -23.89 -1.75 4.93
C ILE A 238 -23.31 -3.15 4.66
N ARG A 239 -22.98 -3.49 3.41
CA ARG A 239 -22.38 -4.78 3.04
C ARG A 239 -20.94 -4.86 3.53
N VAL A 240 -20.15 -3.80 3.36
CA VAL A 240 -18.78 -3.73 3.93
C VAL A 240 -18.81 -3.90 5.45
N GLY A 241 -19.68 -3.13 6.14
CA GLY A 241 -19.86 -3.23 7.59
C GLY A 241 -20.36 -4.61 8.04
N ARG A 242 -21.33 -5.21 7.35
CA ARG A 242 -21.82 -6.57 7.63
C ARG A 242 -20.74 -7.62 7.43
N THR A 243 -19.91 -7.51 6.39
CA THR A 243 -18.80 -8.45 6.15
C THR A 243 -17.74 -8.33 7.25
N LEU A 244 -17.42 -7.11 7.69
CA LEU A 244 -16.54 -6.88 8.85
C LEU A 244 -17.13 -7.46 10.15
N ILE A 245 -18.44 -7.36 10.37
CA ILE A 245 -19.10 -7.92 11.56
C ILE A 245 -19.21 -9.45 11.50
N LYS A 246 -19.55 -10.04 10.34
CA LYS A 246 -19.65 -11.50 10.15
C LYS A 246 -18.30 -12.19 10.36
N THR A 247 -17.18 -11.52 10.08
CA THR A 247 -15.85 -12.04 10.43
C THR A 247 -15.57 -12.08 11.95
N ARG A 248 -16.50 -11.58 12.79
CA ARG A 248 -16.40 -11.56 14.26
C ARG A 248 -17.13 -12.72 14.96
N SER A 249 -18.06 -13.43 14.29
CA SER A 249 -18.83 -14.53 14.91
C SER A 249 -18.12 -15.90 14.80
N GLN A 250 -17.40 -16.24 15.88
CA GLN A 250 -17.11 -17.53 16.54
C GLN A 250 -17.02 -18.91 15.83
N THR A 251 -17.12 -19.08 14.51
CA THR A 251 -16.95 -20.44 13.90
C THR A 251 -16.00 -20.50 12.71
N TYR A 252 -15.24 -19.43 12.46
CA TYR A 252 -14.39 -19.36 11.27
C TYR A 252 -12.97 -18.90 11.62
N GLN A 253 -11.97 -19.71 11.28
CA GLN A 253 -10.54 -19.36 11.36
C GLN A 253 -10.11 -18.24 10.37
N ARG A 254 -11.06 -17.58 9.70
CA ARG A 254 -10.82 -16.62 8.60
C ARG A 254 -10.60 -15.17 9.05
N ASN A 255 -10.06 -14.40 8.11
CA ASN A 255 -9.52 -13.05 8.22
C ASN A 255 -10.45 -12.07 8.95
N ASN A 256 -9.97 -11.53 10.07
CA ASN A 256 -10.60 -10.39 10.74
C ASN A 256 -9.68 -9.18 10.50
N LEU A 257 -10.20 -8.18 9.77
CA LEU A 257 -9.46 -6.95 9.45
C LEU A 257 -8.95 -6.24 10.70
N MET A 258 -9.73 -6.22 11.78
CA MET A 258 -9.32 -5.63 13.07
C MET A 258 -8.14 -6.37 13.69
N ARG A 259 -8.06 -7.70 13.51
CA ARG A 259 -6.90 -8.48 13.96
C ARG A 259 -5.67 -8.18 13.10
N THR A 260 -5.83 -8.03 11.78
CA THR A 260 -4.74 -7.61 10.89
C THR A 260 -4.24 -6.22 11.26
N LEU A 261 -5.14 -5.25 11.44
CA LEU A 261 -4.82 -3.88 11.88
C LEU A 261 -4.11 -3.89 13.23
N ARG A 262 -4.70 -4.49 14.28
CA ARG A 262 -4.07 -4.57 15.62
C ARG A 262 -2.69 -5.21 15.56
N ARG A 263 -2.51 -6.25 14.75
CA ARG A 263 -1.22 -6.91 14.53
C ARG A 263 -0.24 -6.02 13.79
N MET A 264 -0.65 -5.30 12.74
CA MET A 264 0.19 -4.33 12.05
C MET A 264 0.65 -3.24 13.02
N MET A 265 -0.26 -2.66 13.80
CA MET A 265 0.09 -1.68 14.84
C MET A 265 1.10 -2.24 15.85
N ALA A 266 0.94 -3.50 16.27
CA ALA A 266 1.91 -4.14 17.15
C ALA A 266 3.27 -4.35 16.49
N THR A 267 3.28 -4.73 15.20
CA THR A 267 4.52 -4.92 14.42
C THR A 267 5.27 -3.60 14.24
N LEU A 268 4.55 -2.49 14.15
CA LEU A 268 5.10 -1.13 14.06
C LEU A 268 5.57 -0.56 15.41
N ASN A 269 5.56 -1.36 16.49
CA ASN A 269 5.87 -0.92 17.85
C ASN A 269 5.07 0.32 18.30
N TRP A 270 3.77 0.35 17.98
CA TRP A 270 2.88 1.50 18.22
C TRP A 270 2.93 2.09 19.63
N ASN A 271 3.14 1.25 20.65
CA ASN A 271 3.18 1.70 22.03
C ASN A 271 4.37 2.64 22.31
N ALA A 272 5.49 2.47 21.60
CA ALA A 272 6.66 3.33 21.71
C ALA A 272 6.51 4.69 21.02
N TRP A 273 5.44 4.90 20.24
CA TRP A 273 5.25 6.15 19.51
C TRP A 273 4.72 7.26 20.42
N THR A 274 5.20 8.47 20.19
CA THR A 274 4.66 9.69 20.80
C THR A 274 3.19 9.88 20.40
N LEU A 275 2.44 10.62 21.23
CA LEU A 275 1.04 10.95 20.93
C LEU A 275 0.92 11.72 19.60
N THR A 276 1.87 12.61 19.32
CA THR A 276 1.94 13.38 18.08
C THR A 276 2.07 12.48 16.85
N ASN A 277 2.97 11.49 16.89
CA ASN A 277 3.17 10.55 15.78
C ASN A 277 1.95 9.66 15.55
N LYS A 278 1.30 9.22 16.63
CA LYS A 278 0.02 8.50 16.55
C LYS A 278 -1.06 9.36 15.89
N ALA A 279 -1.18 10.61 16.32
CA ALA A 279 -2.16 11.55 15.79
C ALA A 279 -1.91 11.89 14.31
N THR A 280 -0.65 12.08 13.89
CA THR A 280 -0.33 12.37 12.49
C THR A 280 -0.53 11.16 11.58
N LEU A 281 -0.31 9.93 12.05
CA LEU A 281 -0.67 8.72 11.28
C LEU A 281 -2.19 8.60 11.12
N ILE A 282 -2.97 8.79 12.20
CA ILE A 282 -4.44 8.80 12.13
C ILE A 282 -4.93 9.88 11.17
N TYR A 283 -4.32 11.07 11.22
CA TYR A 283 -4.61 12.15 10.29
C TYR A 283 -4.32 11.75 8.84
N THR A 284 -3.16 11.13 8.59
CA THR A 284 -2.77 10.62 7.26
C THR A 284 -3.84 9.67 6.73
N SER A 285 -4.18 8.63 7.49
CA SER A 285 -5.22 7.67 7.13
C SER A 285 -6.56 8.36 6.83
N THR A 286 -7.01 9.25 7.71
CA THR A 286 -8.30 9.94 7.56
C THR A 286 -8.35 10.80 6.30
N GLN A 287 -7.30 11.57 6.01
CA GLN A 287 -7.24 12.42 4.82
C GLN A 287 -7.09 11.61 3.53
N THR A 288 -6.28 10.54 3.54
CA THR A 288 -6.16 9.62 2.41
C THR A 288 -7.50 8.97 2.10
N MET A 289 -8.21 8.44 3.12
CA MET A 289 -9.55 7.87 2.93
C MET A 289 -10.55 8.89 2.38
N ARG A 290 -10.49 10.16 2.81
CA ARG A 290 -11.35 11.22 2.25
C ARG A 290 -11.09 11.44 0.76
N ARG A 291 -9.83 11.44 0.32
CA ARG A 291 -9.46 11.54 -1.11
C ARG A 291 -9.95 10.32 -1.88
N LEU A 292 -9.72 9.12 -1.36
CA LEU A 292 -10.20 7.87 -1.96
C LEU A 292 -11.73 7.82 -2.05
N TRP A 293 -12.45 8.33 -1.06
CA TRP A 293 -13.90 8.43 -1.11
C TRP A 293 -14.37 9.38 -2.22
N THR A 294 -13.69 10.52 -2.36
CA THR A 294 -13.99 11.48 -3.42
C THR A 294 -13.80 10.86 -4.80
N TRP A 295 -12.67 10.16 -4.99
CA TRP A 295 -12.39 9.39 -6.21
C TRP A 295 -13.37 8.22 -6.41
N HIS A 296 -13.71 7.46 -5.37
CA HIS A 296 -14.67 6.35 -5.50
C HIS A 296 -16.02 6.82 -6.04
N ASN A 297 -16.49 8.01 -5.65
CA ASN A 297 -17.74 8.57 -6.15
C ASN A 297 -17.69 8.96 -7.64
N THR A 298 -16.51 9.03 -8.27
CA THR A 298 -16.38 9.24 -9.72
C THR A 298 -16.37 7.92 -10.52
N LEU A 299 -16.23 6.77 -9.85
CA LEU A 299 -16.22 5.43 -10.47
C LEU A 299 -17.64 4.94 -10.79
N THR A 300 -18.29 5.58 -11.77
CA THR A 300 -19.64 5.19 -12.20
C THR A 300 -19.65 3.78 -12.81
N PRO A 301 -20.77 3.03 -12.73
CA PRO A 301 -20.88 1.71 -13.38
C PRO A 301 -20.54 1.75 -14.86
N LYS A 302 -21.00 2.79 -15.58
CA LYS A 302 -20.69 2.99 -17.00
C LYS A 302 -19.18 3.18 -17.25
N TYR A 303 -18.51 3.97 -16.42
CA TYR A 303 -17.07 4.16 -16.53
C TYR A 303 -16.31 2.85 -16.32
N LEU A 304 -16.68 2.08 -15.29
CA LEU A 304 -16.03 0.81 -14.96
C LEU A 304 -16.31 -0.28 -15.99
N GLN A 305 -17.53 -0.37 -16.52
CA GLN A 305 -17.86 -1.27 -17.63
C GLN A 305 -17.00 -0.97 -18.84
N ASN A 306 -16.94 0.29 -19.29
CA ASN A 306 -16.08 0.69 -20.42
C ASN A 306 -14.59 0.37 -20.22
N LEU A 307 -14.15 0.19 -18.97
CA LEU A 307 -12.75 -0.10 -18.67
C LEU A 307 -12.44 -1.61 -18.70
N PHE A 308 -13.40 -2.45 -18.31
CA PHE A 308 -13.18 -3.89 -18.09
C PHE A 308 -13.98 -4.82 -19.03
N GLU A 309 -14.89 -4.27 -19.84
CA GLU A 309 -15.70 -4.97 -20.86
C GLU A 309 -15.47 -4.37 -22.25
#